data_AF-A0AAJ1B1W8-F1
#
_entry.id   AF-A0AAJ1B1W8-F1
#
_cell.length_a   1.000
_cell.length_b   1.000
_cell.length_c   1.000
_cell.angle_alpha   90.00
_cell.angle_beta   90.00
_cell.angle_gamma   90.00
#
_symmetry.space_group_name_H-M   'P 1'
#
loop_
_entity.id
_entity.type
_entity.pdbx_description
1 polymer ?
#
loop_
_entity_poly.entity_id
_entity_poly.type
_entity_poly.pdbx_seq_one_letter_code
_entity_poly.pdbx_strand_id
1 'polypeptide(L)' 'DVIVVVKPTGMIVHPSAGIMHGTLVNALLFHCKDLSGINGVNRPGIVHRIDKETSGLLMVAKNDNAHRLL' A
#
# COMPACT_ATOMS: atom_id res chain seq x y z
N ASP A 1 -4.41 -8.92 10.74
CA ASP A 1 -3.35 -9.44 9.85
C ASP A 1 -3.28 -8.75 8.49
N VAL A 2 -4.41 -8.51 7.82
CA VAL A 2 -4.45 -7.83 6.53
C VAL A 2 -5.48 -6.70 6.51
N ILE A 3 -5.30 -5.73 5.63
CA ILE A 3 -6.30 -4.74 5.23
C ILE A 3 -6.66 -5.03 3.77
N VAL A 4 -7.92 -4.85 3.41
CA VAL A 4 -8.35 -4.77 2.02
C VAL A 4 -8.98 -3.40 1.80
N VAL A 5 -8.48 -2.66 0.81
CA VAL A 5 -8.98 -1.34 0.43
C VAL A 5 -9.48 -1.34 -1.00
N VAL A 6 -10.48 -0.52 -1.30
CA VAL A 6 -10.84 -0.18 -2.68
C VAL A 6 -10.00 1.03 -3.09
N LYS A 7 -9.00 0.85 -3.95
CA LYS A 7 -8.24 1.95 -4.52
C LYS A 7 -9.06 2.59 -5.65
N PRO A 8 -9.34 3.89 -5.63
CA PRO A 8 -10.01 4.56 -6.75
C PRO A 8 -9.07 4.69 -7.97
N THR A 9 -9.67 4.90 -9.14
CA THR A 9 -8.98 5.39 -10.35
C THR A 9 -8.36 6.76 -10.07
N GLY A 10 -7.20 7.04 -10.67
CA GLY A 10 -6.43 8.27 -10.49
C GLY A 10 -5.46 8.25 -9.30
N MET A 11 -5.57 7.29 -8.37
CA MET A 11 -4.69 7.18 -7.21
C MET A 11 -3.47 6.28 -7.50
N ILE A 12 -2.27 6.77 -7.17
CA ILE A 12 -1.01 6.01 -7.25
C ILE A 12 -0.81 5.17 -5.99
N VAL A 13 -0.25 3.97 -6.12
CA VAL A 13 -0.07 3.04 -4.99
C VAL A 13 1.03 3.50 -4.02
N HIS A 14 2.23 3.79 -4.50
CA HIS A 14 3.37 4.17 -3.65
C HIS A 14 4.16 5.34 -4.27
N PRO A 15 4.93 6.09 -3.46
CA PRO A 15 5.74 7.20 -3.95
C PRO A 15 6.67 6.80 -5.11
N SER A 16 6.81 7.67 -6.09
CA SER A 16 7.68 7.50 -7.26
C SER A 16 8.38 8.81 -7.60
N ALA A 17 9.31 8.80 -8.56
CA ALA A 17 9.96 10.02 -9.02
C ALA A 17 8.91 11.09 -9.38
N GLY A 18 9.04 12.27 -8.75
CA GLY A 18 8.11 13.39 -8.93
C GLY A 18 6.77 13.29 -8.16
N ILE A 19 6.50 12.20 -7.43
CA ILE A 19 5.22 11.97 -6.73
C ILE A 19 5.49 11.39 -5.34
N MET A 20 5.54 12.27 -4.33
CA MET A 20 5.87 11.89 -2.94
C MET A 20 4.67 11.81 -2.00
N HIS A 21 3.55 12.42 -2.39
CA HIS A 21 2.33 12.56 -1.59
C HIS A 21 1.08 12.14 -2.37
N GLY A 22 -0.04 11.97 -1.67
CA GLY A 22 -1.33 11.61 -2.28
C GLY A 22 -1.39 10.17 -2.80
N THR A 23 -0.45 9.31 -2.40
CA THR A 23 -0.45 7.89 -2.75
C THR A 23 -1.20 7.05 -1.70
N LEU A 24 -1.60 5.84 -2.07
CA LEU A 24 -2.23 4.89 -1.14
C LEU A 24 -1.31 4.61 0.06
N VAL A 25 0.00 4.44 -0.14
CA VAL A 25 0.98 4.28 0.94
C VAL A 25 0.94 5.47 1.92
N ASN A 26 0.81 6.71 1.43
CA ASN A 26 0.70 7.86 2.33
C ASN A 26 -0.57 7.78 3.20
N ALA A 27 -1.71 7.39 2.60
CA ALA A 27 -2.95 7.21 3.33
C ALA A 27 -2.84 6.07 4.37
N LEU A 28 -2.23 4.95 4.00
CA LEU A 28 -2.00 3.83 4.91
C LEU A 28 -1.10 4.22 6.09
N LEU A 29 -0.01 4.97 5.85
CA LEU A 29 0.88 5.48 6.89
C LEU A 29 0.20 6.52 7.81
N PHE A 30 -0.77 7.26 7.29
CA PHE A 30 -1.58 8.15 8.09
C PHE A 30 -2.50 7.36 9.03
N HIS A 31 -3.21 6.36 8.51
CA HIS A 31 -4.23 5.60 9.25
C HIS A 31 -3.68 4.45 10.11
N CYS A 32 -2.49 3.91 9.78
CA CYS A 32 -1.92 2.73 10.43
C CYS A 32 -0.55 3.06 11.05
N LYS A 33 -0.19 2.39 12.14
CA LYS A 33 1.12 2.52 12.81
C LYS A 33 1.97 1.25 12.77
N ASP A 34 1.38 0.19 12.25
CA ASP A 34 1.79 -1.21 12.34
C ASP A 34 1.49 -1.86 10.98
N LEU A 35 2.19 -1.40 9.94
CA LEU A 35 2.23 -2.06 8.64
C LEU A 35 3.49 -2.92 8.58
N SER A 36 3.47 -3.97 7.74
CA SER A 36 4.67 -4.78 7.53
C SER A 36 5.82 -3.93 6.98
N GLY A 37 7.03 -4.15 7.50
CA GLY A 37 8.23 -3.44 7.06
C GLY A 37 8.92 -4.07 5.84
N ILE A 38 8.46 -5.24 5.39
CA ILE A 38 8.96 -5.89 4.19
C ILE A 38 8.69 -4.98 2.98
N ASN A 39 9.63 -4.93 2.03
CA ASN A 39 9.72 -3.95 0.94
C ASN A 39 10.12 -2.52 1.36
N GLY A 40 10.55 -2.36 2.62
CA GLY A 40 11.17 -1.14 3.13
C GLY A 40 10.20 -0.01 3.42
N VAL A 41 10.74 1.11 3.89
CA VAL A 41 9.97 2.27 4.37
C VAL A 41 9.08 2.93 3.32
N ASN A 42 9.37 2.72 2.04
CA ASN A 42 8.64 3.33 0.92
C ASN A 42 7.43 2.51 0.46
N ARG A 43 7.32 1.22 0.84
CA ARG A 43 6.22 0.33 0.44
C ARG A 43 5.72 -0.56 1.59
N PRO A 44 5.51 -0.01 2.80
CA PRO A 44 5.14 -0.82 3.96
C PRO A 44 3.79 -1.51 3.72
N GLY A 45 3.76 -2.82 3.95
CA GLY A 45 2.58 -3.67 3.78
C GLY A 45 2.12 -3.89 2.33
N ILE A 46 2.73 -3.27 1.33
CA ILE A 46 2.32 -3.46 -0.07
C ILE A 46 2.85 -4.80 -0.59
N VAL A 47 1.94 -5.70 -0.94
CA VAL A 47 2.27 -7.04 -1.49
C VAL A 47 2.02 -7.13 -3.01
N HIS A 48 1.13 -6.29 -3.54
CA HIS A 48 0.88 -6.15 -4.97
C HIS A 48 0.46 -4.71 -5.32
N ARG A 49 0.38 -4.38 -6.61
CA ARG A 49 -0.08 -3.07 -7.08
C ARG A 49 -1.02 -3.21 -8.27
N ILE A 50 -1.85 -2.18 -8.46
CA ILE A 50 -2.58 -1.93 -9.70
C ILE A 50 -2.24 -0.52 -10.19
N ASP A 51 -2.48 -0.22 -11.47
CA ASP A 51 -2.07 1.05 -12.07
C ASP A 51 -2.92 2.23 -11.57
N LYS A 52 -2.41 3.44 -11.82
CA LYS A 52 -3.05 4.69 -11.39
C LYS A 52 -4.50 4.74 -11.86
N GLU A 53 -4.72 4.45 -13.15
CA GLU A 53 -6.04 4.54 -13.76
C GLU A 53 -6.91 3.29 -13.54
N THR A 54 -6.40 2.29 -12.81
CA THR A 54 -7.15 1.08 -12.44
C THR A 54 -7.76 1.25 -11.05
N SER A 55 -9.08 1.05 -10.94
CA SER A 55 -9.75 0.89 -9.65
C SER A 55 -9.86 -0.58 -9.27
N GLY A 56 -9.96 -0.86 -7.98
CA GLY A 56 -10.18 -2.23 -7.52
C GLY A 56 -9.69 -2.50 -6.10
N LEU A 57 -9.80 -3.76 -5.71
CA LEU A 57 -9.35 -4.22 -4.40
C LEU A 57 -7.83 -4.32 -4.36
N LEU A 58 -7.25 -3.88 -3.24
CA LEU A 58 -5.83 -4.01 -2.96
C LEU A 58 -5.66 -4.54 -1.54
N MET A 59 -4.90 -5.63 -1.40
CA MET A 59 -4.57 -6.21 -0.11
C MET A 59 -3.27 -5.63 0.44
N VAL A 60 -3.25 -5.35 1.73
CA VAL A 60 -2.11 -4.77 2.45
C VAL A 60 -1.82 -5.61 3.70
N ALA A 61 -0.57 -5.98 3.91
CA ALA A 61 -0.13 -6.73 5.07
C ALA A 61 0.15 -5.82 6.28
N LYS A 62 -0.49 -6.11 7.41
CA LYS A 62 -0.26 -5.41 8.69
C LYS A 62 1.02 -5.86 9.39
N ASN A 63 1.42 -7.11 9.18
CA ASN A 63 2.60 -7.67 9.84
C ASN A 63 3.39 -8.56 8.88
N ASP A 64 4.65 -8.81 9.24
CA ASP A 64 5.59 -9.53 8.39
C ASP A 64 5.21 -11.01 8.20
N ASN A 65 4.49 -11.60 9.14
CA ASN A 65 4.00 -12.96 9.00
C ASN A 65 2.95 -13.05 7.89
N ALA A 66 1.95 -12.18 7.91
CA ALA A 66 0.94 -12.08 6.86
C ALA A 66 1.56 -11.73 5.51
N HIS A 67 2.50 -10.78 5.47
CA HIS A 67 3.18 -10.39 4.23
C HIS A 67 3.92 -11.57 3.59
N ARG A 68 4.63 -12.40 4.37
CA ARG A 68 5.33 -13.58 3.83
C ARG A 68 4.42 -14.64 3.21
N LEU A 69 3.14 -14.63 3.55
CA LEU A 69 2.15 -15.58 3.03
C LEU A 69 1.37 -15.03 1.83
N LEU A 70 1.64 -13.78 1.42
CA LEU A 70 0.98 -13.05 0.34
C LEU A 70 1.96 -12.74 -0.79
#